data_AF-A0A820H9X7-F1
#
_entry.id   AF-A0A820H9X7-F1
#
_cell.length_a   1.000
_cell.length_b   1.000
_cell.length_c   1.000
_cell.angle_alpha   90.00
_cell.angle_beta   90.00
_cell.angle_gamma   90.00
#
_symmetry.space_group_name_H-M   'P 1'
#
loop_
_entity.id
_entity.type
_entity.pdbx_description
1 polymer ?
#
loop_
_entity_poly.entity_id
_entity_poly.type
_entity_poly.pdbx_seq_one_letter_code
_entity_poly.pdbx_strand_id
1 'polypeptide(L)'
;TCENYGLLRRLYAKQMLSELSAFPAKNKKRILDIGLKYSLVSNFISILVLETLQQHIEHKIYPHQSRRKLYNDYITCQNNKKQEELTKNQSKLTAVLNLWQTCCR
;
A
#
# COMPACT_ATOMS: atom_id res chain seq x y z
N THR A 1 5.26 10.43 35.24
CA THR A 1 5.69 11.68 34.58
C THR A 1 6.20 11.50 33.14
N CYS A 2 6.12 10.31 32.52
CA CYS A 2 6.59 10.10 31.13
C CYS A 2 5.52 10.36 30.05
N GLU A 3 4.23 10.24 30.38
CA GLU A 3 3.12 10.49 29.44
C GLU A 3 3.05 11.94 28.98
N ASN A 4 3.27 12.90 29.88
CA ASN A 4 3.25 14.33 29.57
C ASN A 4 4.30 14.74 28.52
N TYR A 5 5.49 14.13 28.54
CA TYR A 5 6.53 14.39 27.54
C TYR A 5 6.19 13.82 26.15
N GLY A 6 5.40 12.75 26.07
CA GLY A 6 4.91 12.21 24.80
C GLY A 6 3.93 13.16 24.12
N LEU A 7 2.95 13.65 24.88
CA LEU A 7 1.96 14.61 24.40
C LEU A 7 2.61 15.92 23.97
N LEU A 8 3.50 16.48 24.79
CA LEU A 8 4.20 17.73 24.50
C LEU A 8 5.00 17.64 23.19
N ARG A 9 5.70 16.53 22.95
CA ARG A 9 6.44 16.31 21.70
C ARG A 9 5.53 16.27 20.48
N ARG A 10 4.35 15.64 20.59
CA ARG A 10 3.39 15.58 19.48
C ARG A 10 2.76 16.95 19.19
N LEU A 11 2.46 17.74 20.23
CA LEU A 11 1.96 19.11 20.08
C LEU A 11 3.02 20.01 19.43
N TYR A 12 4.26 19.93 19.88
CA TYR A 12 5.38 20.65 19.27
C TYR A 12 5.55 20.29 17.78
N ALA A 13 5.52 19.00 17.43
CA ALA A 13 5.58 18.55 16.05
C ALA A 13 4.43 19.11 15.19
N LYS A 14 3.20 19.16 15.73
CA LYS A 14 2.06 19.77 15.05
C LYS A 14 2.28 21.26 14.79
N GLN A 15 2.79 22.00 15.78
CA GLN A 15 3.06 23.43 15.64
C GLN A 15 4.15 23.69 14.58
N MET A 16 5.27 22.96 14.63
CA MET A 16 6.31 23.07 13.61
C MET A 16 5.79 22.76 12.21
N LEU A 17 4.93 21.75 12.08
CA LEU A 17 4.36 21.36 10.80
C LEU A 17 3.44 22.45 10.25
N SER A 18 2.67 23.12 11.12
CA SER A 18 1.86 24.29 10.76
C SER A 18 2.71 25.43 10.20
N GLU A 19 3.81 25.77 10.88
CA GLU A 19 4.73 26.83 10.44
C GLU A 19 5.38 26.50 9.08
N LEU A 20 5.85 25.26 8.90
CA LEU A 20 6.48 24.83 7.66
C LEU A 20 5.48 24.79 6.48
N SER A 21 4.20 24.53 6.78
CA SER A 21 3.13 24.44 5.79
C SER A 21 2.77 25.80 5.16
N ALA A 22 3.24 26.93 5.71
CA ALA A 22 3.11 28.24 5.07
C ALA A 22 3.85 28.31 3.72
N PHE A 23 4.96 27.57 3.57
CA PHE A 23 5.73 27.48 2.31
C PHE A 23 6.02 26.01 1.97
N PRO A 24 5.00 25.23 1.56
CA PRO A 24 5.07 23.77 1.54
C PRO A 24 6.06 23.25 0.49
N ALA A 25 6.18 23.91 -0.67
CA ALA A 25 7.12 23.53 -1.71
C ALA A 25 8.58 23.66 -1.26
N LYS A 26 8.93 24.78 -0.59
CA LYS A 26 10.28 25.04 -0.05
C LYS A 26 10.63 24.08 1.09
N ASN A 27 9.63 23.72 1.91
CA ASN A 27 9.82 22.93 3.12
C ASN A 27 9.48 21.44 2.96
N LYS A 28 9.24 20.96 1.73
CA LYS A 28 8.72 19.61 1.45
C LYS A 28 9.44 18.50 2.21
N LYS A 29 10.78 18.47 2.15
CA LYS A 29 11.59 17.43 2.81
C LYS A 29 11.37 17.43 4.32
N ARG A 30 11.40 18.61 4.95
CA ARG A 30 11.24 18.74 6.40
C ARG A 30 9.82 18.40 6.86
N ILE A 31 8.82 18.74 6.07
CA ILE A 31 7.42 18.36 6.32
C ILE A 31 7.27 16.84 6.26
N LEU A 32 7.87 16.17 5.26
CA LEU A 32 7.87 14.72 5.15
C LEU A 32 8.56 14.06 6.36
N ASP A 33 9.75 14.51 6.72
CA ASP A 33 10.53 13.93 7.81
C ASP A 33 9.78 14.02 9.15
N ILE A 34 9.20 15.18 9.47
CA ILE A 34 8.43 15.39 10.70
C ILE A 34 7.13 14.59 10.66
N GLY A 35 6.40 14.64 9.55
CA GLY A 35 5.12 13.95 9.43
C GLY A 35 5.26 12.44 9.54
N LEU A 36 6.30 11.83 8.94
CA LEU A 36 6.58 10.41 9.07
C LEU A 36 7.04 10.04 10.48
N LYS A 37 7.94 10.83 11.09
CA LYS A 37 8.47 10.56 12.43
C LYS A 37 7.38 10.55 13.52
N TYR A 38 6.36 11.40 13.39
CA TYR A 38 5.29 11.54 14.37
C TYR A 38 3.94 10.95 13.91
N SER A 39 3.91 10.28 12.75
CA SER A 39 2.70 9.78 12.11
C SER A 39 1.59 10.83 12.02
N LEU A 40 1.94 12.01 11.49
CA LEU A 40 1.06 13.15 11.28
C LEU A 40 0.73 13.34 9.79
N VAL A 41 -0.55 13.55 9.51
CA VAL A 41 -1.04 13.91 8.17
C VAL A 41 -0.57 15.33 7.85
N SER A 42 -0.13 15.54 6.61
CA SER A 42 0.33 16.83 6.11
C SER A 42 0.05 16.96 4.61
N ASN A 43 0.39 18.10 4.01
CA ASN A 43 0.21 18.35 2.57
C ASN A 43 0.82 17.27 1.66
N PHE A 44 1.83 16.52 2.14
CA PHE A 44 2.51 15.47 1.39
C PHE A 44 2.28 14.06 1.93
N ILE A 45 1.49 13.92 3.00
CA ILE A 45 1.27 12.64 3.69
C ILE A 45 -0.23 12.47 3.92
N SER A 46 -0.82 11.45 3.31
CA SER A 46 -2.20 11.02 3.51
C SER A 46 -2.27 9.73 4.35
N ILE A 47 -3.36 9.54 5.08
CA ILE A 47 -3.67 8.24 5.71
C ILE A 47 -4.61 7.47 4.79
N LEU A 48 -4.28 6.21 4.53
CA LEU A 48 -5.14 5.26 3.85
C LEU A 48 -5.68 4.25 4.86
N VAL A 49 -7.01 4.16 4.98
CA VAL A 49 -7.68 3.20 5.85
C VAL A 49 -8.29 2.11 5.00
N LEU A 50 -7.94 0.86 5.29
CA LEU A 50 -8.42 -0.31 4.56
C LEU A 50 -9.19 -1.23 5.51
N GLU A 51 -10.50 -1.33 5.28
CA GLU A 51 -11.43 -2.11 6.10
C GLU A 51 -11.88 -3.38 5.40
N THR A 52 -12.16 -3.29 4.10
CA THR A 52 -12.74 -4.39 3.32
C THR A 52 -11.70 -5.15 2.52
N LEU A 53 -12.01 -6.39 2.17
CA LEU A 53 -11.16 -7.22 1.32
C LEU A 53 -10.90 -6.56 -0.04
N GLN A 54 -11.94 -5.99 -0.65
CA GLN A 54 -11.85 -5.35 -1.96
C GLN A 54 -10.85 -4.19 -1.96
N GLN A 55 -10.87 -3.35 -0.93
CA GLN A 55 -9.91 -2.24 -0.79
C GLN A 55 -8.46 -2.73 -0.72
N HIS A 56 -8.20 -3.84 0.00
CA HIS A 56 -6.85 -4.42 0.07
C HIS A 56 -6.41 -4.98 -1.28
N ILE A 57 -7.32 -5.63 -2.00
CA ILE A 57 -7.06 -6.16 -3.35
C ILE A 57 -6.76 -5.02 -4.33
N GLU A 58 -7.57 -3.97 -4.33
CA GLU A 58 -7.44 -2.82 -5.21
C GLU A 58 -6.11 -2.09 -5.00
N HIS A 59 -5.77 -1.79 -3.75
CA HIS A 59 -4.54 -1.09 -3.41
C HIS A 59 -3.31 -2.01 -3.30
N LYS A 60 -3.48 -3.33 -3.48
CA LYS A 60 -2.42 -4.35 -3.37
C LYS A 60 -1.67 -4.30 -2.03
N ILE A 61 -2.38 -3.98 -0.95
CA ILE A 61 -1.82 -3.88 0.40
C ILE A 61 -2.26 -5.09 1.20
N TYR A 62 -1.30 -5.78 1.81
CA TYR A 62 -1.58 -6.95 2.64
C TYR A 62 -2.31 -6.55 3.93
N PRO A 63 -3.42 -7.22 4.28
CA PRO A 63 -4.03 -7.05 5.60
C PRO A 63 -3.04 -7.43 6.71
N HIS A 64 -3.14 -6.77 7.87
CA HIS A 64 -2.36 -7.16 9.04
C HIS A 64 -2.78 -8.55 9.56
N GLN A 65 -1.82 -9.37 10.00
CA GLN A 65 -2.03 -10.76 10.43
C GLN A 65 -2.99 -10.92 11.63
N SER A 66 -3.15 -9.87 12.45
CA SER A 66 -4.15 -9.88 13.53
C SER A 66 -5.58 -10.04 13.01
N ARG A 67 -5.87 -9.60 11.78
CA ARG A 67 -7.16 -9.78 11.10
C ARG A 67 -7.16 -11.08 10.29
N ARG A 68 -7.05 -12.21 10.97
CA ARG A 68 -6.82 -13.55 10.35
C ARG A 68 -7.79 -13.88 9.21
N LYS A 69 -9.10 -13.66 9.39
CA LYS A 69 -10.11 -13.95 8.36
C LYS A 69 -9.82 -13.15 7.08
N LEU A 70 -9.72 -11.83 7.20
CA LEU A 70 -9.43 -10.92 6.08
C LEU A 70 -8.09 -11.25 5.40
N TYR A 71 -7.07 -11.60 6.20
CA TYR A 71 -5.76 -12.02 5.69
C TYR A 71 -5.88 -13.29 4.85
N ASN A 72 -6.55 -14.33 5.36
CA ASN A 72 -6.72 -15.60 4.67
C ASN A 72 -7.53 -15.43 3.37
N ASP A 73 -8.60 -14.63 3.40
CA ASP A 73 -9.42 -14.33 2.23
C ASP A 73 -8.58 -13.61 1.15
N TYR A 74 -7.74 -12.66 1.56
CA TYR A 74 -6.81 -11.96 0.66
C TYR A 74 -5.79 -12.92 0.03
N ILE A 75 -5.13 -13.76 0.82
CA ILE A 75 -4.16 -14.74 0.30
C ILE A 75 -4.84 -15.70 -0.68
N THR A 76 -6.04 -16.17 -0.36
CA THR A 76 -6.82 -17.07 -1.22
C THR A 76 -7.13 -16.40 -2.57
N CYS A 77 -7.58 -15.13 -2.54
CA CYS A 77 -7.83 -14.37 -3.76
C CYS A 77 -6.55 -14.23 -4.62
N GLN A 78 -5.42 -13.90 -4.00
CA GLN A 78 -4.15 -13.74 -4.71
C GLN A 78 -3.64 -15.06 -5.30
N ASN A 79 -3.79 -16.16 -4.57
CA ASN A 79 -3.42 -17.49 -5.07
C ASN A 79 -4.29 -17.91 -6.25
N ASN A 80 -5.60 -17.68 -6.18
CA ASN A 80 -6.52 -17.97 -7.28
C ASN A 80 -6.16 -17.17 -8.53
N LYS A 81 -5.92 -15.86 -8.40
CA LYS A 81 -5.46 -15.02 -9.51
C LYS A 81 -4.17 -15.53 -10.14
N LYS A 82 -3.21 -15.93 -9.32
CA LYS A 82 -1.93 -16.49 -9.80
C LYS A 82 -2.14 -17.79 -10.57
N GLN A 83 -3.02 -18.68 -10.08
CA GLN A 83 -3.32 -19.94 -10.78
C GLN A 83 -4.06 -19.70 -12.11
N GLU A 84 -5.02 -18.77 -12.13
CA GLU A 84 -5.70 -18.36 -13.37
C GLU A 84 -4.72 -17.79 -14.40
N GLU A 85 -3.74 -17.00 -13.96
CA GLU A 85 -2.72 -16.44 -14.84
C GLU A 85 -1.78 -17.51 -15.40
N LEU A 86 -1.36 -18.46 -14.56
CA LEU A 86 -0.54 -19.60 -14.99
C LEU A 86 -1.27 -20.47 -16.03
N THR A 87 -2.53 -20.80 -15.79
CA THR A 87 -3.34 -21.62 -16.72
C THR A 87 -3.58 -20.88 -18.05
N LYS A 88 -3.87 -19.57 -18.01
CA LYS A 88 -3.97 -18.74 -19.23
C LYS A 88 -2.66 -18.66 -20.00
N ASN A 89 -1.52 -18.59 -19.32
CA ASN A 89 -0.22 -18.55 -19.98
C ASN A 89 0.10 -19.90 -20.62
N GLN A 90 -0.18 -21.01 -19.94
CA GLN A 90 -0.02 -22.35 -20.50
C GLN A 90 -0.89 -22.54 -21.75
N SER A 91 -2.17 -22.13 -21.71
CA SER A 91 -3.07 -22.27 -22.87
C SER A 91 -2.65 -21.40 -24.06
N LYS A 92 -2.10 -20.20 -23.81
CA LYS A 92 -1.51 -19.38 -24.87
C LYS A 92 -0.28 -20.03 -25.48
N LEU A 93 0.63 -20.58 -24.66
CA LEU A 93 1.83 -21.26 -25.15
C LEU A 93 1.48 -22.49 -25.99
N THR A 94 0.53 -23.31 -25.53
CA THR A 94 0.07 -24.47 -26.31
C THR A 94 -0.59 -24.05 -27.63
N ALA A 95 -1.37 -22.96 -27.62
CA ALA A 95 -1.94 -22.41 -28.85
C ALA A 95 -0.86 -21.96 -29.86
N VAL A 96 0.19 -21.27 -29.41
CA VAL A 96 1.31 -20.85 -30.26
C VAL A 96 2.07 -22.06 -30.81
N LEU A 97 2.34 -23.08 -29.99
CA LEU A 97 3.00 -24.31 -30.44
C LEU A 97 2.20 -25.02 -31.55
N ASN A 98 0.87 -25.10 -31.39
CA ASN A 98 -0.01 -25.70 -32.39
C ASN A 98 -0.03 -24.90 -33.70
N LEU A 99 -0.03 -23.56 -33.64
CA LEU A 99 0.06 -22.70 -34.82
C LEU A 99 1.38 -22.89 -35.57
N TRP A 100 2.49 -23.04 -34.84
CA TRP A 100 3.81 -23.26 -35.44
C TRP A 100 3.89 -24.63 -36.12
N GLN A 101 3.36 -25.68 -35.48
CA GLN A 101 3.31 -27.03 -36.06
C GLN A 101 2.45 -27.11 -37.33
N THR A 102 1.46 -26.23 -37.48
CA THR A 102 0.57 -26.17 -38.65
C THR A 102 1.10 -25.27 -39.76
N CYS A 103 1.86 -24.21 -39.45
CA CYS A 103 2.46 -23.33 -40.45
C CYS A 103 3.81 -23.81 -41.00
N CYS A 104 4.59 -24.57 -40.21
CA CYS A 104 5.92 -25.05 -40.60
C CYS A 104 5.92 -26.53 -41.03
N ARG A 105 4.77 -27.04 -41.50
CA ARG A 105 4.64 -28.33 -42.15
C ARG A 105 4.42 -28.12 -43.65
#